data_AF-A0A2E6C2L3-F1
#
_entry.id   AF-A0A2E6C2L3-F1
#
_cell.length_a   1.000
_cell.length_b   1.000
_cell.length_c   1.000
_cell.angle_alpha   90.00
_cell.angle_beta   90.00
_cell.angle_gamma   90.00
#
_symmetry.space_group_name_H-M   'P 1'
#
loop_
_entity.id
_entity.type
_entity.pdbx_description
1 polymer ?
#
loop_
_entity_poly.entity_id
_entity_poly.type
_entity_poly.pdbx_seq_one_letter_code
_entity_poly.pdbx_strand_id
1 'polypeptide(L)'
;MRVSDHFSVSRTRDDYNTPVEAWKLLLDNMSSSRGKRTFWLPFYNDGTIKRQLKPLDVDVIHVKKDFFKFEPKQYDAIVDNPPYSQKREIFERCKQLKKPFALLVPMETIERKYFSDLFKNDKSLQVIIPKKRYEFKSTYAGCQNKIPFKSVWVTYRMPLKTKNNIIFE
;
A
#
# COMPACT_ATOMS: atom_id res chain seq x y z
N MET A 1 30.92 -35.42 15.15
CA MET A 1 29.70 -34.68 15.54
C MET A 1 29.88 -33.21 15.21
N ARG A 2 29.15 -32.71 14.20
CA ARG A 2 28.61 -31.34 14.07
C ARG A 2 27.90 -31.31 12.72
N VAL A 3 26.63 -31.70 12.76
CA VAL A 3 25.69 -31.48 11.67
C VAL A 3 25.54 -29.97 11.56
N SER A 4 25.87 -29.42 10.41
CA SER A 4 25.60 -28.02 10.09
C SER A 4 24.10 -27.89 9.88
N ASP A 5 23.40 -27.39 10.89
CA ASP A 5 22.00 -27.02 10.77
C ASP A 5 21.89 -25.82 9.81
N HIS A 6 21.65 -26.12 8.54
CA HIS A 6 21.11 -25.17 7.58
C HIS A 6 19.67 -24.84 7.99
N PHE A 7 19.52 -23.96 8.97
CA PHE A 7 18.26 -23.25 9.17
C PHE A 7 18.05 -22.33 7.96
N SER A 8 17.28 -22.80 7.00
CA SER A 8 16.65 -21.96 5.98
C SER A 8 15.66 -21.05 6.70
N VAL A 9 16.14 -19.93 7.24
CA VAL A 9 15.26 -18.88 7.70
C VAL A 9 14.60 -18.31 6.45
N SER A 10 13.37 -18.74 6.15
CA SER A 10 12.52 -18.06 5.17
C SER A 10 12.22 -16.66 5.72
N ARG A 11 13.15 -15.73 5.54
CA ARG A 11 13.00 -14.31 5.89
C ARG A 11 12.16 -13.64 4.82
N THR A 12 10.86 -13.94 4.75
CA THR A 12 9.93 -13.09 4.02
C THR A 12 9.87 -11.75 4.76
N ARG A 13 10.68 -10.80 4.28
CA ARG A 13 10.80 -9.42 4.76
C ARG A 13 9.96 -8.54 3.84
N ASP A 14 8.66 -8.54 4.05
CA ASP A 14 7.70 -7.92 3.14
C ASP A 14 6.65 -7.04 3.82
N ASP A 15 6.74 -6.87 5.15
CA ASP A 15 5.91 -5.94 5.93
C ASP A 15 6.75 -4.72 6.35
N TYR A 16 6.34 -3.54 5.91
CA TYR A 16 7.04 -2.27 6.14
C TYR A 16 6.03 -1.17 6.43
N ASN A 17 6.36 -0.24 7.33
CA ASN A 17 5.53 0.95 7.50
C ASN A 17 5.59 1.85 6.26
N THR A 18 4.43 2.35 5.85
CA THR A 18 4.33 3.36 4.80
C THR A 18 5.06 4.64 5.23
N PRO A 19 6.02 5.16 4.45
CA PRO A 19 6.66 6.44 4.75
C PRO A 19 5.68 7.61 4.62
N VAL A 20 5.83 8.64 5.46
CA VAL A 20 4.92 9.80 5.47
C VAL A 20 4.95 10.56 4.15
N GLU A 21 6.10 10.61 3.48
CA GLU A 21 6.25 11.22 2.16
C GLU A 21 5.45 10.48 1.08
N ALA A 22 5.23 9.17 1.21
CA ALA A 22 4.39 8.43 0.29
C ALA A 22 2.92 8.83 0.45
N TRP A 23 2.47 9.04 1.68
CA TRP A 23 1.14 9.59 1.98
C TRP A 23 0.95 11.00 1.45
N LYS A 24 1.94 11.89 1.66
CA LYS A 24 1.91 13.25 1.11
C LYS A 24 1.72 13.23 -0.41
N LEU A 25 2.52 12.41 -1.11
CA LEU A 25 2.40 12.28 -2.56
C LEU A 25 0.99 11.86 -2.99
N LEU A 26 0.40 10.86 -2.33
CA LEU A 26 -0.95 10.42 -2.63
C LEU A 26 -1.97 11.54 -2.41
N LEU A 27 -1.93 12.22 -1.26
CA LEU A 27 -2.84 13.31 -0.92
C LEU A 27 -2.69 14.51 -1.86
N ASP A 28 -1.46 14.86 -2.23
CA ASP A 28 -1.16 15.92 -3.19
C ASP A 28 -1.72 15.61 -4.59
N ASN A 29 -1.91 14.34 -4.93
CA ASN A 29 -2.54 13.90 -6.17
C ASN A 29 -4.07 13.80 -6.09
N MET A 30 -4.66 13.84 -4.89
CA MET A 30 -6.11 13.75 -4.72
C MET A 30 -6.81 15.09 -4.95
N SER A 31 -8.05 15.05 -5.44
CA SER A 31 -8.87 16.24 -5.60
C SER A 31 -9.40 16.73 -4.25
N SER A 32 -9.24 18.04 -4.00
CA SER A 32 -9.75 18.74 -2.81
C SER A 32 -11.27 18.95 -2.82
N SER A 33 -11.94 18.58 -3.92
CA SER A 33 -13.38 18.80 -4.14
C SER A 33 -14.31 17.89 -3.32
N ARG A 34 -13.78 17.00 -2.48
CA ARG A 34 -14.58 16.26 -1.50
C ARG A 34 -14.07 16.59 -0.11
N GLY A 35 -14.99 16.69 0.85
CA GLY A 35 -14.68 16.94 2.26
C GLY A 35 -13.80 15.87 2.89
N LYS A 36 -13.68 15.92 4.22
CA LYS A 36 -12.84 15.00 4.99
C LYS A 36 -13.20 13.55 4.68
N ARG A 37 -12.18 12.72 4.40
CA ARG A 37 -12.33 11.30 4.03
C ARG A 37 -11.79 10.41 5.15
N THR A 38 -12.42 9.26 5.33
CA THR A 38 -11.96 8.20 6.24
C THR A 38 -11.30 7.08 5.45
N PHE A 39 -9.99 6.89 5.68
CA PHE A 39 -9.20 5.82 5.07
C PHE A 39 -9.08 4.61 5.98
N TRP A 40 -9.29 3.41 5.43
CA TRP A 40 -8.99 2.17 6.11
C TRP A 40 -7.56 1.71 5.78
N LEU A 41 -6.74 1.57 6.83
CA LEU A 41 -5.36 1.08 6.79
C LEU A 41 -5.34 -0.33 7.40
N PRO A 42 -5.62 -1.40 6.62
CA PRO A 42 -5.78 -2.74 7.15
C PRO A 42 -4.49 -3.45 7.59
N PHE A 43 -3.31 -2.99 7.17
CA PHE A 43 -2.05 -3.69 7.42
C PHE A 43 -1.34 -3.07 8.62
N TYR A 44 -1.61 -3.65 9.80
CA TYR A 44 -1.29 -3.02 11.08
C TYR A 44 0.21 -2.78 11.33
N ASN A 45 1.08 -3.71 10.89
CA ASN A 45 2.50 -3.74 11.22
C ASN A 45 2.76 -3.40 12.72
N ASP A 46 3.31 -2.23 13.03
CA ASP A 46 3.58 -1.76 14.40
C ASP A 46 2.58 -0.71 14.94
N GLY A 47 1.57 -0.31 14.15
CA GLY A 47 0.54 0.65 14.52
C GLY A 47 0.99 2.12 14.54
N THR A 48 2.27 2.41 14.30
CA THR A 48 2.83 3.77 14.49
C THR A 48 2.36 4.76 13.43
N ILE A 49 1.93 4.28 12.26
CA ILE A 49 1.46 5.11 11.15
C ILE A 49 0.33 6.05 11.56
N LYS A 50 -0.59 5.61 12.43
CA LYS A 50 -1.69 6.46 12.93
C LYS A 50 -1.19 7.73 13.62
N ARG A 51 -0.08 7.65 14.37
CA ARG A 51 0.54 8.83 14.99
C ARG A 51 1.25 9.69 13.95
N GLN A 52 1.91 9.07 12.97
CA GLN A 52 2.67 9.76 11.94
C GLN A 52 1.77 10.55 10.96
N LEU A 53 0.52 10.11 10.75
CA LEU A 53 -0.45 10.77 9.87
C LEU A 53 -1.23 11.91 10.54
N LYS A 54 -1.15 12.08 11.88
CA LYS A 54 -1.84 13.18 12.58
C LYS A 54 -1.60 14.56 11.96
N PRO A 55 -0.38 14.94 11.54
CA PRO A 55 -0.13 16.26 10.94
C PRO A 55 -0.75 16.46 9.55
N LEU A 56 -1.22 15.39 8.90
CA LEU A 56 -1.84 15.44 7.56
C LEU A 56 -3.37 15.63 7.63
N ASP A 57 -3.95 15.71 8.84
CA ASP A 57 -5.39 15.88 9.09
C ASP A 57 -6.30 14.91 8.29
N VAL A 58 -5.91 13.64 8.24
CA VAL A 58 -6.69 12.56 7.63
C VAL A 58 -7.34 11.69 8.70
N ASP A 59 -8.58 11.28 8.47
CA ASP A 59 -9.24 10.31 9.34
C ASP A 59 -8.85 8.90 8.92
N VAL A 60 -8.41 8.08 9.90
CA VAL A 60 -7.93 6.73 9.63
C VAL A 60 -8.54 5.70 10.56
N ILE A 61 -8.95 4.57 9.98
CA ILE A 61 -9.30 3.34 10.68
C ILE A 61 -8.08 2.43 10.58
N HIS A 62 -7.37 2.25 11.69
CA HIS A 62 -6.17 1.43 11.75
C HIS A 62 -6.20 0.60 13.04
N VAL A 63 -6.62 -0.66 12.89
CA VAL A 63 -6.87 -1.59 14.01
C VAL A 63 -6.22 -2.93 13.69
N LYS A 64 -5.72 -3.62 14.72
CA LYS A 64 -5.05 -4.93 14.57
C LYS A 64 -6.07 -6.04 14.32
N LYS A 65 -6.59 -6.09 13.09
CA LYS A 65 -7.55 -7.09 12.60
C LYS A 65 -7.05 -7.67 11.28
N ASP A 66 -7.37 -8.94 11.03
CA ASP A 66 -7.00 -9.63 9.80
C ASP A 66 -7.75 -9.03 8.61
N PHE A 67 -7.00 -8.52 7.62
CA PHE A 67 -7.56 -7.93 6.41
C PHE A 67 -8.55 -8.86 5.73
N PHE A 68 -8.33 -10.18 5.73
CA PHE A 68 -9.16 -11.16 5.04
C PHE A 68 -10.43 -11.57 5.81
N LYS A 69 -10.58 -11.14 7.07
CA LYS A 69 -11.71 -11.54 7.92
C LYS A 69 -12.51 -10.36 8.45
N PHE A 70 -11.95 -9.16 8.37
CA PHE A 70 -12.55 -7.95 8.90
C PHE A 70 -12.74 -6.91 7.81
N GLU A 71 -13.82 -6.13 7.95
CA GLU A 71 -14.11 -4.94 7.16
C GLU A 71 -14.81 -3.93 8.10
N PRO A 72 -14.37 -2.66 8.15
CA PRO A 72 -15.08 -1.63 8.90
C PRO A 72 -16.45 -1.33 8.28
N LYS A 73 -17.44 -0.99 9.11
CA LYS A 73 -18.81 -0.68 8.64
C LYS A 73 -18.86 0.50 7.67
N GLN A 74 -18.04 1.52 7.87
CA GLN A 74 -18.02 2.75 7.09
C GLN A 74 -16.59 3.23 6.88
N TYR A 75 -16.25 3.48 5.62
CA TYR A 75 -14.98 4.05 5.17
C TYR A 75 -15.10 4.43 3.67
N ASP A 76 -14.25 5.36 3.24
CA ASP A 76 -14.26 5.90 1.88
C ASP A 76 -13.32 5.15 0.94
N ALA A 77 -12.13 4.76 1.43
CA ALA A 77 -11.14 4.04 0.63
C ALA A 77 -10.20 3.20 1.49
N ILE A 78 -9.60 2.18 0.87
CA ILE A 78 -8.50 1.40 1.45
C ILE A 78 -7.19 2.08 1.05
N VAL A 79 -6.34 2.48 1.99
CA VAL A 79 -5.06 3.12 1.67
C VAL A 79 -3.99 2.60 2.59
N ASP A 80 -2.99 1.87 2.07
CA ASP A 80 -1.94 1.30 2.91
C ASP A 80 -0.77 0.68 2.12
N ASN A 81 0.25 0.19 2.82
CA ASN A 81 1.35 -0.63 2.29
C ASN A 81 1.14 -2.12 2.66
N PRO A 82 0.60 -2.95 1.74
CA PRO A 82 0.32 -4.35 2.01
C PRO A 82 1.57 -5.21 2.21
N PRO A 83 1.46 -6.38 2.87
CA PRO A 83 2.50 -7.40 2.81
C PRO A 83 2.67 -7.91 1.38
N TYR A 84 3.91 -7.96 0.90
CA TYR A 84 4.19 -8.23 -0.52
C TYR A 84 4.04 -9.70 -0.94
N SER A 85 3.98 -10.64 0.00
CA SER A 85 3.73 -12.06 -0.24
C SER A 85 2.29 -12.36 -0.64
N GLN A 86 1.33 -11.50 -0.27
CA GLN A 86 -0.11 -11.74 -0.45
C GLN A 86 -0.78 -10.75 -1.43
N LYS A 87 0.02 -10.09 -2.29
CA LYS A 87 -0.48 -9.02 -3.16
C LYS A 87 -1.67 -9.47 -4.02
N ARG A 88 -1.64 -10.69 -4.56
CA ARG A 88 -2.70 -11.20 -5.43
C ARG A 88 -4.03 -11.24 -4.70
N GLU A 89 -4.08 -11.94 -3.57
CA GLU A 89 -5.27 -12.12 -2.74
C GLU A 89 -5.76 -10.78 -2.21
N ILE A 90 -4.84 -9.86 -1.91
CA ILE A 90 -5.17 -8.50 -1.48
C ILE A 90 -5.88 -7.71 -2.58
N PHE A 91 -5.35 -7.71 -3.82
CA PHE A 91 -6.00 -7.03 -4.94
C PHE A 91 -7.35 -7.67 -5.29
N GLU A 92 -7.44 -9.01 -5.26
CA GLU A 92 -8.70 -9.74 -5.46
C GLU A 92 -9.75 -9.31 -4.45
N ARG A 93 -9.40 -9.26 -3.15
CA ARG A 93 -10.31 -8.78 -2.11
C ARG A 93 -10.67 -7.31 -2.29
N CYS A 94 -9.71 -6.44 -2.59
CA CYS A 94 -9.98 -5.02 -2.87
C CYS A 94 -11.02 -4.85 -3.99
N LYS A 95 -10.95 -5.66 -5.05
CA LYS A 95 -11.96 -5.68 -6.13
C LYS A 95 -13.33 -6.17 -5.64
N GLN A 96 -13.36 -7.21 -4.81
CA GLN A 96 -14.61 -7.75 -4.23
C GLN A 96 -15.32 -6.74 -3.33
N LEU A 97 -14.57 -5.98 -2.53
CA LEU A 97 -15.08 -4.94 -1.64
C LEU A 97 -15.71 -3.76 -2.42
N LYS A 98 -15.40 -3.61 -3.72
CA LYS A 98 -15.94 -2.56 -4.61
C LYS A 98 -15.71 -1.12 -4.09
N LYS A 99 -14.74 -0.93 -3.20
CA LYS A 99 -14.34 0.37 -2.65
C LYS A 99 -13.13 0.93 -3.42
N PRO A 100 -12.97 2.26 -3.47
CA PRO A 100 -11.72 2.86 -3.91
C PRO A 100 -10.55 2.36 -3.07
N PHE A 101 -9.38 2.25 -3.68
CA PHE A 101 -8.16 1.93 -2.96
C PHE A 101 -6.92 2.59 -3.53
N ALA A 102 -5.88 2.73 -2.69
CA ALA A 102 -4.52 3.04 -3.07
C ALA A 102 -3.57 2.12 -2.29
N LEU A 103 -2.87 1.21 -2.97
CA LEU A 103 -1.91 0.30 -2.34
C LEU A 103 -0.50 0.65 -2.79
N LEU A 104 0.39 0.87 -1.82
CA LEU A 104 1.80 1.10 -2.08
C LEU A 104 2.50 -0.24 -2.30
N VAL A 105 2.93 -0.53 -3.52
CA VAL A 105 3.50 -1.84 -3.87
C VAL A 105 4.76 -1.68 -4.71
N PRO A 106 5.65 -2.68 -4.74
CA PRO A 106 6.79 -2.68 -5.65
C PRO A 106 6.32 -2.53 -7.10
N MET A 107 7.04 -1.76 -7.92
CA MET A 107 6.67 -1.44 -9.30
C MET A 107 6.50 -2.69 -10.15
N GLU A 108 7.29 -3.74 -9.92
CA GLU A 108 7.17 -5.03 -10.62
C GLU A 108 5.84 -5.75 -10.32
N THR A 109 4.99 -5.21 -9.44
CA THR A 109 3.64 -5.74 -9.21
C THR A 109 2.78 -5.59 -10.46
N ILE A 110 2.91 -4.48 -11.19
CA ILE A 110 2.01 -4.18 -12.33
C ILE A 110 2.31 -5.02 -13.57
N GLU A 111 3.50 -5.62 -13.66
CA GLU A 111 3.90 -6.50 -14.77
C GLU A 111 3.42 -7.96 -14.56
N ARG A 112 2.91 -8.29 -13.37
CA ARG A 112 2.55 -9.68 -13.03
C ARG A 112 1.28 -10.10 -13.78
N LYS A 113 1.26 -11.37 -14.20
CA LYS A 113 0.11 -11.98 -14.89
C LYS A 113 -1.21 -11.78 -14.13
N TYR A 114 -1.24 -12.06 -12.82
CA TYR A 114 -2.47 -11.90 -12.02
C TYR A 114 -2.96 -10.45 -12.01
N PHE A 115 -2.05 -9.48 -12.01
CA PHE A 115 -2.40 -8.07 -12.01
C PHE A 115 -3.03 -7.67 -13.34
N SER A 116 -2.41 -8.08 -14.45
CA SER A 116 -2.99 -7.90 -15.78
C SER A 116 -4.36 -8.56 -15.90
N ASP A 117 -4.51 -9.81 -15.45
CA ASP A 117 -5.80 -10.52 -15.50
C ASP A 117 -6.90 -9.80 -14.70
N LEU A 118 -6.56 -9.20 -13.55
CA LEU A 118 -7.50 -8.46 -12.71
C LEU A 118 -7.91 -7.09 -13.29
N PHE A 119 -7.01 -6.38 -13.96
CA PHE A 119 -7.19 -4.96 -14.29
C PHE A 119 -7.11 -4.60 -15.78
N LYS A 120 -6.76 -5.51 -16.70
CA LYS A 120 -6.53 -5.21 -18.13
C LYS A 120 -7.65 -4.44 -18.84
N ASN A 121 -8.90 -4.59 -18.39
CA ASN A 121 -10.06 -3.93 -18.97
C ASN A 121 -10.63 -2.80 -18.09
N ASP A 122 -9.96 -2.45 -16.98
CA ASP A 122 -10.47 -1.50 -16.01
C ASP A 122 -9.86 -0.10 -16.18
N LYS A 123 -10.64 0.80 -16.77
CA LYS A 123 -10.26 2.20 -17.01
C LYS A 123 -10.09 3.02 -15.72
N SER A 124 -10.50 2.48 -14.57
CA SER A 124 -10.40 3.15 -13.26
C SER A 124 -9.06 2.91 -12.56
N LEU A 125 -8.19 2.06 -13.13
CA LEU A 125 -6.84 1.81 -12.63
C LEU A 125 -5.93 2.99 -12.98
N GLN A 126 -5.26 3.55 -11.98
CA GLN A 126 -4.20 4.55 -12.19
C GLN A 126 -2.98 4.21 -11.33
N VAL A 127 -1.77 4.54 -11.81
CA VAL A 127 -0.51 4.31 -11.10
C VAL A 127 0.22 5.64 -10.90
N ILE A 128 0.54 5.98 -9.65
CA ILE A 128 1.38 7.13 -9.32
C ILE A 128 2.80 6.64 -9.07
N ILE A 129 3.73 7.15 -9.87
CA ILE A 129 5.13 6.76 -9.88
C ILE A 129 5.96 7.92 -9.30
N PRO A 130 6.55 7.77 -8.10
CA PRO A 130 7.38 8.82 -7.51
C PRO A 130 8.70 8.99 -8.29
N LYS A 131 9.31 10.18 -8.26
CA LYS A 131 10.60 10.51 -8.86
C LYS A 131 11.71 9.73 -8.17
N LYS A 132 11.64 9.64 -6.85
CA LYS A 132 12.64 8.98 -5.99
C LYS A 132 12.07 7.68 -5.43
N ARG A 133 12.98 6.77 -5.07
CA ARG A 133 12.64 5.57 -4.30
C ARG A 133 12.37 5.96 -2.85
N TYR A 134 11.34 5.39 -2.25
CA TYR A 134 11.07 5.55 -0.82
C TYR A 134 12.09 4.77 0.02
N GLU A 135 12.44 5.34 1.16
CA GLU A 135 13.22 4.66 2.19
C GLU A 135 12.26 4.16 3.27
N PHE A 136 12.12 2.84 3.38
CA PHE A 136 11.26 2.27 4.39
C PHE A 136 12.09 2.03 5.66
N LYS A 137 11.54 2.44 6.81
CA LYS A 137 12.13 2.08 8.10
C LYS A 137 11.84 0.61 8.35
N SER A 138 12.88 -0.21 8.40
CA SER A 138 12.75 -1.58 8.87
C SER A 138 12.54 -1.59 10.39
N THR A 139 11.65 -2.46 10.87
CA THR A 139 11.49 -2.73 12.32
C THR A 139 12.59 -3.66 12.86
N TYR A 140 13.48 -4.17 12.01
CA TYR A 140 14.55 -5.10 12.38
C TYR A 140 15.88 -4.38 12.61
N ALA A 141 16.50 -4.61 13.78
CA ALA A 141 17.82 -4.08 14.11
C ALA A 141 18.89 -4.56 13.09
N GLY A 142 19.71 -3.63 12.59
CA GLY A 142 20.86 -3.93 11.73
C GLY A 142 20.59 -4.07 10.22
N CYS A 143 19.35 -3.88 9.76
CA CYS A 143 19.07 -3.87 8.33
C CYS A 143 19.33 -2.48 7.72
N GLN A 144 20.17 -2.41 6.68
CA GLN A 144 20.27 -1.18 5.88
C GLN A 144 18.91 -0.90 5.22
N ASN A 145 18.35 0.30 5.41
CA ASN A 145 17.03 0.71 4.91
C ASN A 145 16.96 0.85 3.36
N LYS A 146 17.97 0.38 2.62
CA LYS A 146 18.01 0.44 1.15
C LYS A 146 17.30 -0.76 0.56
N ILE A 147 16.00 -0.63 0.44
CA ILE A 147 15.18 -1.56 -0.32
C ILE A 147 15.57 -1.51 -1.81
N PRO A 148 15.74 -2.67 -2.49
CA PRO A 148 16.25 -2.71 -3.86
C PRO A 148 15.20 -2.33 -4.92
N PHE A 149 13.91 -2.27 -4.55
CA PHE A 149 12.81 -1.98 -5.46
C PHE A 149 12.26 -0.56 -5.30
N LYS A 150 11.62 -0.07 -6.35
CA LYS A 150 10.86 1.19 -6.35
C LYS A 150 9.40 0.87 -6.06
N SER A 151 8.80 1.50 -5.06
CA SER A 151 7.36 1.36 -4.81
C SER A 151 6.57 2.44 -5.52
N VAL A 152 5.36 2.08 -5.96
CA VAL A 152 4.41 2.93 -6.66
C VAL A 152 3.05 2.82 -5.98
N TRP A 153 2.23 3.86 -6.07
CA TRP A 153 0.83 3.75 -5.67
C TRP A 153 0.02 3.16 -6.81
N VAL A 154 -0.50 1.95 -6.60
CA VAL A 154 -1.56 1.40 -7.46
C VAL A 154 -2.89 1.87 -6.90
N THR A 155 -3.63 2.63 -7.69
CA THR A 155 -4.88 3.25 -7.28
C THR A 155 -6.05 2.78 -8.12
N TYR A 156 -7.22 2.73 -7.51
CA TYR A 156 -8.46 2.29 -8.14
C TYR A 156 -9.62 3.16 -7.72
N ARG A 157 -10.30 3.79 -8.68
CA ARG A 157 -11.45 4.70 -8.43
C ARG A 157 -11.15 5.81 -7.41
N MET A 158 -9.88 6.13 -7.22
CA MET A 158 -9.46 7.22 -6.34
C MET A 158 -9.80 8.55 -7.02
N PRO A 159 -10.24 9.55 -6.25
CA PRO A 159 -10.54 10.88 -6.79
C PRO A 159 -9.23 11.64 -7.02
N LEU A 160 -8.49 11.29 -8.07
CA LEU A 160 -7.24 11.96 -8.44
C LEU A 160 -7.50 13.23 -9.27
N LYS A 161 -6.61 14.21 -9.18
CA LYS A 161 -6.67 15.49 -9.92
C LYS A 161 -6.61 15.28 -11.43
N THR A 162 -5.76 14.36 -11.87
CA THR A 162 -5.56 14.01 -13.28
C THR A 162 -6.42 12.83 -13.71
N LYS A 163 -6.76 12.79 -15.00
CA LYS A 163 -7.43 11.66 -15.65
C LYS A 163 -6.45 10.63 -16.24
N ASN A 164 -5.15 10.91 -16.21
CA ASN A 164 -4.14 10.00 -16.75
C ASN A 164 -4.04 8.72 -15.91
N ASN A 165 -3.89 7.58 -16.57
CA ASN A 165 -3.70 6.29 -15.91
C ASN A 165 -2.28 6.08 -15.38
N ILE A 166 -1.29 6.80 -15.91
CA ILE A 166 0.09 6.80 -15.42
C ILE A 166 0.45 8.23 -15.06
N ILE A 167 0.93 8.43 -13.83
CA ILE A 167 1.19 9.73 -13.23
C ILE A 167 2.63 9.72 -12.72
N PHE A 168 3.45 10.65 -13.17
CA PHE A 168 4.87 10.78 -12.77
C PHE A 168 5.03 11.99 -11.87
N GLU A 169 5.57 11.82 -10.66
CA GLU A 169 5.59 12.85 -9.61
C GLU A 169 6.92 13.03 -8.90
#